data_AF-A0AAJ2M7R2-F1
#
_entry.id   AF-A0AAJ2M7R2-F1
#
_cell.length_a   1.000
_cell.length_b   1.000
_cell.length_c   1.000
_cell.angle_alpha   90.00
_cell.angle_beta   90.00
_cell.angle_gamma   90.00
#
_symmetry.space_group_name_H-M   'P 1'
#
loop_
_entity.id
_entity.type
_entity.pdbx_description
1 polymer ?
#
loop_
_entity_poly.entity_id
_entity_poly.type
_entity_poly.pdbx_seq_one_letter_code
_entity_poly.pdbx_strand_id
1 'polypeptide(L)'
;MGRRQQAADRAVRSKLRSPGHPKFQRPVEAAFWTAIAQGLLPEEASAVAGVGQAVGARWFHNAGGMPPFDLGFTPSSRYLSFAEREEIAILNAQGNGVRDIARALGRDPG
;
A
#
# COMPACT_ATOMS: atom_id res chain seq x y z
N MET A 1 -9.29 -28.68 40.39
CA MET A 1 -8.10 -29.51 40.07
C MET A 1 -7.47 -28.98 38.78
N GLY A 2 -6.43 -28.16 38.86
CA GLY A 2 -5.74 -27.62 37.68
C GLY A 2 -4.74 -28.64 37.12
N ARG A 3 -4.78 -28.88 35.81
CA ARG A 3 -3.87 -29.80 35.13
C ARG A 3 -2.43 -29.26 35.25
N ARG A 4 -1.50 -30.06 35.79
CA ARG A 4 -0.07 -29.69 35.84
C ARG A 4 0.47 -29.55 34.42
N GLN A 5 1.03 -28.37 34.13
CA GLN A 5 1.70 -28.05 32.87
C GLN A 5 2.86 -29.03 32.63
N GLN A 6 2.82 -29.78 31.53
CA GLN A 6 3.83 -30.79 31.22
C GLN A 6 4.99 -30.18 30.43
N ALA A 7 6.17 -30.81 30.43
CA ALA A 7 7.33 -30.32 29.68
C ALA A 7 7.05 -30.15 28.18
N ALA A 8 6.15 -30.97 27.62
CA ALA A 8 5.68 -30.86 26.24
C ALA A 8 4.94 -29.54 25.95
N ASP A 9 4.20 -28.99 26.92
CA ASP A 9 3.50 -27.71 26.77
C ASP A 9 4.49 -26.54 26.60
N ARG A 10 5.74 -26.70 27.09
CA ARG A 10 6.82 -25.70 26.98
C ARG A 10 7.63 -25.83 25.69
N ALA A 11 7.45 -26.90 24.92
CA ALA A 11 8.16 -27.17 23.67
C ALA A 11 7.49 -26.52 22.44
N VAL A 12 6.52 -25.62 22.64
CA VAL A 12 5.78 -24.97 21.55
C VAL A 12 6.37 -23.58 21.29
N ARG A 13 6.81 -23.33 20.05
CA ARG A 13 7.20 -21.99 19.59
C ARG A 13 6.00 -21.05 19.67
N SER A 14 6.21 -19.81 20.13
CA SER A 14 5.17 -18.78 20.07
C SER A 14 4.67 -18.61 18.63
N LYS A 15 3.37 -18.33 18.46
CA LYS A 15 2.80 -18.04 17.13
C LYS A 15 3.59 -16.91 16.48
N LEU A 16 4.13 -17.15 15.29
CA LEU A 16 4.82 -16.11 14.54
C LEU A 16 3.82 -15.07 14.08
N ARG A 17 4.14 -13.79 14.29
CA ARG A 17 3.36 -12.68 13.76
C ARG A 17 3.61 -12.59 12.26
N SER A 18 2.63 -12.99 11.46
CA SER A 18 2.59 -12.66 10.03
C SER A 18 1.86 -11.32 9.86
N PRO A 19 2.47 -10.30 9.22
CA PRO A 19 1.81 -9.03 8.95
C PRO A 19 0.58 -9.12 8.02
N GLY A 20 0.34 -10.29 7.40
CA GLY A 20 -0.70 -10.47 6.38
C GLY A 20 -0.25 -9.98 5.00
N HIS A 21 -1.17 -10.05 4.03
CA HIS A 21 -0.90 -9.58 2.67
C HIS A 21 -0.77 -8.05 2.65
N PRO A 22 0.26 -7.48 2.00
CA PRO A 22 0.38 -6.03 1.83
C PRO A 22 -0.88 -5.44 1.18
N LYS A 23 -1.32 -4.28 1.66
CA LYS A 23 -2.43 -3.58 1.01
C LYS A 23 -1.98 -3.01 -0.33
N PHE A 24 -2.93 -2.84 -1.24
CA PHE A 24 -2.69 -2.08 -2.45
C PHE A 24 -2.32 -0.64 -2.10
N GLN A 25 -1.51 -0.02 -2.97
CA GLN A 25 -1.13 1.36 -2.78
C GLN A 25 -2.31 2.27 -3.10
N ARG A 26 -2.40 3.41 -2.41
CA ARG A 26 -3.49 4.37 -2.60
C ARG A 26 -3.65 4.83 -4.07
N PRO A 27 -2.57 5.08 -4.85
CA PRO A 27 -2.70 5.43 -6.26
C PRO A 27 -3.33 4.32 -7.12
N VAL A 28 -3.11 3.04 -6.79
CA VAL A 28 -3.70 1.90 -7.51
C VAL A 28 -5.21 1.85 -7.28
N GLU A 29 -5.64 1.98 -6.01
CA GLU A 29 -7.06 2.08 -5.68
C GLU A 29 -7.69 3.33 -6.31
N ALA A 30 -6.97 4.47 -6.33
CA ALA A 30 -7.46 5.70 -6.93
C ALA A 30 -7.65 5.57 -8.45
N ALA A 31 -6.69 4.97 -9.17
CA ALA A 31 -6.79 4.73 -10.61
C ALA A 31 -8.04 3.91 -10.98
N PHE A 32 -8.34 2.86 -10.20
CA PHE A 32 -9.57 2.08 -10.36
C PHE A 32 -10.81 2.96 -10.23
N TRP A 33 -10.90 3.74 -9.16
CA TRP A 33 -12.08 4.56 -8.90
C TRP A 33 -12.22 5.75 -9.84
N THR A 34 -11.11 6.32 -10.33
CA THR A 34 -11.13 7.33 -11.39
C THR A 34 -11.70 6.75 -12.68
N ALA A 35 -11.31 5.52 -13.06
CA ALA A 35 -11.88 4.84 -14.22
C ALA A 35 -13.39 4.57 -14.06
N ILE A 36 -13.83 4.09 -12.89
CA ILE A 36 -15.27 3.94 -12.58
C ILE A 36 -16.01 5.29 -12.70
N ALA A 37 -15.44 6.38 -12.17
CA ALA A 37 -16.03 7.72 -12.25
C ALA A 37 -16.12 8.25 -13.70
N GLN A 38 -15.28 7.75 -14.60
CA GLN A 38 -15.33 8.02 -16.05
C GLN A 38 -16.37 7.15 -16.79
N GLY A 39 -17.04 6.23 -16.08
CA GLY A 39 -18.10 5.38 -16.62
C GLY A 39 -17.64 3.99 -17.07
N LEU A 40 -16.40 3.59 -16.78
CA LEU A 40 -15.90 2.25 -17.12
C LEU A 40 -16.54 1.17 -16.25
N LEU A 41 -16.65 -0.04 -16.80
CA LEU A 41 -17.09 -1.21 -16.05
C LEU A 41 -16.01 -1.63 -15.02
N PRO A 42 -16.39 -2.28 -13.90
CA PRO A 42 -15.42 -2.74 -12.89
C PRO A 42 -14.31 -3.65 -13.45
N GLU A 43 -14.62 -4.44 -14.48
CA GLU A 43 -13.63 -5.27 -15.17
C GLU A 43 -12.60 -4.42 -15.91
N GLU A 44 -13.04 -3.42 -16.67
CA GLU A 44 -12.18 -2.51 -17.42
C GLU A 44 -11.34 -1.63 -16.47
N ALA A 45 -11.97 -1.11 -15.41
CA ALA A 45 -11.29 -0.35 -14.38
C ALA A 45 -10.23 -1.18 -13.63
N SER A 46 -10.44 -2.50 -13.48
CA SER A 46 -9.43 -3.41 -12.92
C SER A 46 -8.21 -3.49 -13.83
N ALA A 47 -8.41 -3.59 -15.15
CA ALA A 47 -7.33 -3.59 -16.12
C ALA A 47 -6.56 -2.27 -16.11
N VAL A 48 -7.25 -1.13 -16.05
CA VAL A 48 -6.63 0.21 -15.94
C VAL A 48 -5.77 0.33 -14.69
N ALA A 49 -6.26 -0.18 -13.56
CA ALA A 49 -5.52 -0.17 -12.29
C ALA A 49 -4.44 -1.26 -12.20
N GLY A 50 -4.32 -2.15 -13.18
CA GLY A 50 -3.35 -3.25 -13.16
C GLY A 50 -3.63 -4.29 -12.07
N VAL A 51 -4.89 -4.48 -11.66
CA VAL A 51 -5.30 -5.46 -10.65
C VAL A 51 -6.15 -6.57 -11.25
N GLY A 52 -6.18 -7.73 -10.59
CA GLY A 52 -7.05 -8.82 -11.00
C GLY A 52 -8.54 -8.46 -10.89
N GLN A 53 -9.37 -8.93 -11.82
CA GLN A 53 -10.80 -8.59 -11.88
C GLN A 53 -11.55 -8.88 -10.56
N ALA A 54 -11.22 -9.97 -9.88
CA ALA A 54 -11.80 -10.31 -8.58
C ALA A 54 -11.51 -9.25 -7.49
N VAL A 55 -10.39 -8.54 -7.58
CA VAL A 55 -10.04 -7.43 -6.67
C VAL A 55 -10.93 -6.22 -6.96
N GLY A 56 -11.04 -5.79 -8.22
CA GLY A 56 -11.87 -4.66 -8.59
C GLY A 56 -13.36 -4.90 -8.37
N ALA A 57 -13.86 -6.10 -8.68
CA ALA A 57 -15.23 -6.50 -8.36
C ALA A 57 -15.52 -6.41 -6.85
N ARG A 58 -14.57 -6.85 -6.01
CA ARG A 58 -14.69 -6.73 -4.55
C ARG A 58 -14.65 -5.27 -4.09
N TRP A 59 -13.78 -4.44 -4.64
CA TRP A 59 -13.76 -3.01 -4.34
C TRP A 59 -15.08 -2.33 -4.69
N PHE A 60 -15.59 -2.58 -5.89
CA PHE A 60 -16.86 -2.03 -6.36
C PHE A 60 -18.02 -2.43 -5.45
N HIS A 61 -18.16 -3.73 -5.17
CA HIS A 61 -19.24 -4.24 -4.34
C HIS A 61 -19.16 -3.72 -2.90
N ASN A 62 -17.98 -3.77 -2.29
CA ASN A 62 -17.81 -3.38 -0.89
C ASN A 62 -18.03 -1.87 -0.67
N ALA A 63 -17.76 -1.04 -1.67
CA ALA A 63 -17.94 0.40 -1.59
C ALA A 63 -19.25 0.89 -2.22
N GLY A 64 -20.13 -0.03 -2.66
CA GLY A 64 -21.44 0.32 -3.23
C GLY A 64 -21.35 1.09 -4.56
N GLY A 65 -20.29 0.86 -5.34
CA GLY A 65 -20.07 1.53 -6.62
C GLY A 65 -19.55 2.96 -6.55
N MET A 66 -19.18 3.46 -5.37
CA MET A 66 -18.61 4.81 -5.18
C MET A 66 -17.25 4.75 -4.49
N PRO A 67 -16.33 5.70 -4.79
CA PRO A 67 -15.02 5.74 -4.14
C PRO A 67 -15.17 5.96 -2.62
N PRO A 68 -14.53 5.12 -1.77
CA PRO A 68 -14.61 5.26 -0.31
C PRO A 68 -13.68 6.35 0.23
N PHE A 69 -13.14 7.20 -0.63
CA PHE A 69 -12.22 8.29 -0.30
C PHE A 69 -12.23 9.39 -1.36
N ASP A 70 -11.73 10.56 -0.99
CA ASP A 70 -11.59 11.68 -1.91
C ASP A 70 -10.51 11.39 -2.97
N LEU A 71 -10.94 11.33 -4.23
CA LEU A 71 -10.07 11.12 -5.39
C LEU A 71 -9.21 12.36 -5.71
N GLY A 72 -9.64 13.55 -5.28
CA GLY A 72 -8.90 14.81 -5.44
C GLY A 72 -7.85 15.04 -4.35
N PHE A 73 -7.78 14.18 -3.34
CA PHE A 73 -6.84 14.36 -2.23
C PHE A 73 -5.39 14.24 -2.71
N THR A 74 -4.65 15.34 -2.57
CA THR A 74 -3.20 15.37 -2.79
C THR A 74 -2.47 15.14 -1.46
N PRO A 75 -1.55 14.17 -1.36
CA PRO A 75 -0.77 13.94 -0.15
C PRO A 75 -0.03 15.20 0.32
N SER A 76 -0.04 15.45 1.63
CA SER A 76 0.79 16.51 2.22
C SER A 76 2.27 16.21 2.01
N SER A 77 3.06 17.24 1.67
CA SER A 77 4.52 17.18 1.53
C SER A 77 5.27 16.82 2.82
N ARG A 78 4.57 16.72 3.96
CA ARG A 78 5.14 16.33 5.27
C ARG A 78 5.75 14.92 5.26
N TYR A 79 5.18 13.99 4.50
CA TYR A 79 5.60 12.59 4.48
C TYR A 79 6.04 12.15 3.10
N LEU A 80 6.92 11.14 3.06
CA LEU A 80 7.36 10.52 1.81
C LEU A 80 6.20 9.80 1.12
N SER A 81 5.98 10.10 -0.16
CA SER A 81 5.18 9.30 -1.07
C SER A 81 5.86 7.95 -1.35
N PHE A 82 5.15 7.03 -1.98
CA PHE A 82 5.73 5.74 -2.36
C PHE A 82 6.85 5.90 -3.39
N ALA A 83 6.63 6.68 -4.45
CA ALA A 83 7.62 6.96 -5.47
C ALA A 83 8.91 7.56 -4.88
N GLU A 84 8.79 8.47 -3.91
CA GLU A 84 9.96 9.04 -3.24
C GLU A 84 10.69 8.02 -2.38
N ARG A 85 9.98 7.09 -1.73
CA ARG A 85 10.65 6.00 -1.00
C ARG A 85 11.42 5.08 -1.94
N GLU A 86 10.88 4.80 -3.12
CA GLU A 86 11.58 4.00 -4.13
C GLU A 86 12.81 4.73 -4.65
N GLU A 87 12.69 6.02 -4.97
CA GLU A 87 13.81 6.84 -5.44
C GLU A 87 14.91 6.93 -4.37
N ILE A 88 14.55 7.17 -3.10
CA ILE A 88 15.50 7.12 -1.96
C ILE A 88 16.20 5.76 -1.90
N ALA A 89 15.46 4.66 -2.03
CA ALA A 89 16.03 3.31 -1.95
C ALA A 89 17.04 3.06 -3.08
N ILE A 90 16.71 3.48 -4.31
CA ILE A 90 17.59 3.35 -5.48
C ILE A 90 18.85 4.20 -5.29
N LEU A 91 18.71 5.48 -4.97
CA LEU A 91 19.85 6.39 -4.80
C LEU A 91 20.74 5.97 -3.62
N ASN A 92 20.16 5.48 -2.54
CA ASN A 92 20.91 4.95 -1.41
C ASN A 92 21.68 3.67 -1.80
N ALA A 93 21.07 2.77 -2.58
CA ALA A 93 21.75 1.59 -3.10
C ALA A 93 22.91 1.93 -4.06
N GLN A 94 22.84 3.08 -4.74
CA GLN A 94 23.93 3.63 -5.56
C GLN A 94 25.04 4.32 -4.75
N GLY A 95 24.87 4.47 -3.43
CA GLY A 95 25.87 5.06 -2.53
C GLY A 95 25.78 6.59 -2.38
N ASN A 96 24.68 7.21 -2.82
CA ASN A 96 24.49 8.65 -2.64
C ASN A 96 24.32 9.02 -1.15
N GLY A 97 24.88 10.17 -0.75
CA GLY A 97 24.70 10.69 0.60
C GLY A 97 23.30 11.26 0.83
N VAL A 98 22.84 11.26 2.09
CA VAL A 98 21.50 11.74 2.48
C VAL A 98 21.20 13.16 1.97
N ARG A 99 22.18 14.08 2.00
CA ARG A 99 22.00 15.46 1.50
C ARG A 99 21.84 15.51 -0.02
N ASP A 100 22.55 14.65 -0.74
CA ASP A 100 22.47 14.60 -2.20
C ASP A 100 21.12 14.04 -2.64
N ILE A 101 20.64 12.99 -1.95
CA ILE A 101 19.29 12.44 -2.13
C ILE A 101 18.21 13.49 -1.84
N ALA A 102 18.35 14.24 -0.73
CA ALA A 102 17.39 15.29 -0.38
C ALA A 102 17.31 16.38 -1.46
N ARG A 103 18.45 16.83 -2.00
CA ARG A 103 18.48 17.80 -3.12
C ARG A 103 17.88 17.22 -4.40
N ALA A 104 18.20 15.97 -4.73
CA ALA A 104 17.64 15.29 -5.91
C ALA A 104 16.10 15.21 -5.86
N LEU A 105 15.53 15.10 -4.66
CA LEU A 105 14.09 15.04 -4.43
C LEU A 105 13.43 16.41 -4.18
N GLY A 106 14.18 17.52 -4.19
CA GLY A 106 13.66 18.85 -3.82
C GLY A 106 13.14 18.90 -2.38
N ARG A 107 13.74 18.08 -1.50
CA ARG A 107 13.37 17.86 -0.10
C ARG A 107 14.42 18.40 0.87
N ASP A 108 15.43 19.10 0.37
CA ASP A 108 16.45 19.72 1.20
C ASP A 108 15.90 20.97 1.93
N PRO A 109 16.44 21.31 3.10
CA PRO A 109 15.98 22.46 3.89
C PRO A 109 16.42 23.83 3.33
N GLY A 110 17.11 23.88 2.19
CA GLY A 110 17.87 25.05 1.72
C GLY A 110 19.33 25.04 2.20
#